data_AF-A0A960B8V0-F1
#
_entry.id   AF-A0A960B8V0-F1
#
_cell.length_a   1.000
_cell.length_b   1.000
_cell.length_c   1.000
_cell.angle_alpha   90.00
_cell.angle_beta   90.00
_cell.angle_gamma   90.00
#
_symmetry.space_group_name_H-M   'P 1'
#
loop_
_entity.id
_entity.type
_entity.pdbx_description
1 polymer ?
#
loop_
_entity_poly.entity_id
_entity_poly.type
_entity_poly.pdbx_seq_one_letter_code
_entity_poly.pdbx_strand_id
1 'polypeptide(L)'
;MDDGIRVELLYGRGRLPVRFPESADVEVIRKRTPPKLTDPARAVADCLDNPEDCPGLTELARGRRSACIVVCDITRPVPNHLFLRPMVERMTASGIRLHDITVLIANGLHRAGDDAEVAEIIGDPWVVENVRVVSHDARDPASLVDLGRTASGDCPVSVSRRLVEADLRIVTGLVEPHFMAGWSGGRKVVAPGVAGEDTIRTFHSSRFMEHPLAVQCTLEGNPLHLAQLEIVRGIGELYALNTVIDEDRDLSFVN
;
A
#
# COMPACT_ATOMS: atom_id res chain seq x y z
N MET A 1 -4.67 -23.14 -42.48
CA MET A 1 -4.55 -21.85 -41.78
C MET A 1 -4.65 -22.22 -40.32
N ASP A 2 -3.62 -21.88 -39.55
CA ASP A 2 -3.38 -22.43 -38.21
C ASP A 2 -4.19 -21.61 -37.18
N ASP A 3 -5.34 -22.17 -36.76
CA ASP A 3 -6.35 -21.55 -35.90
C ASP A 3 -6.18 -21.96 -34.42
N GLY A 4 -4.99 -22.45 -34.02
CA GLY A 4 -4.67 -22.78 -32.63
C GLY A 4 -4.86 -21.61 -31.66
N ILE A 5 -5.18 -21.91 -30.40
CA ILE A 5 -5.41 -20.90 -29.35
C ILE A 5 -4.16 -20.02 -29.20
N ARG A 6 -4.37 -18.69 -29.28
CA ARG A 6 -3.33 -17.68 -29.05
C ARG A 6 -3.62 -16.92 -27.76
N VAL A 7 -2.64 -16.91 -26.85
CA VAL A 7 -2.69 -16.15 -25.59
C VAL A 7 -1.58 -15.10 -25.59
N GLU A 8 -1.89 -13.90 -25.11
CA GLU A 8 -0.88 -12.86 -24.88
C GLU A 8 -0.48 -12.83 -23.41
N LEU A 9 0.80 -13.04 -23.13
CA LEU A 9 1.37 -12.96 -21.79
C LEU A 9 2.03 -11.60 -21.56
N LEU A 10 1.82 -11.00 -20.39
CA LEU A 10 2.55 -9.79 -20.02
C LEU A 10 4.05 -10.11 -19.86
N TYR A 11 4.91 -9.37 -20.56
CA TYR A 11 6.37 -9.58 -20.53
C TYR A 11 7.13 -8.26 -20.71
N GLY A 12 7.88 -7.86 -19.68
CA GLY A 12 8.54 -6.56 -19.65
C GLY A 12 7.54 -5.41 -19.77
N ARG A 13 7.74 -4.52 -20.75
CA ARG A 13 6.81 -3.42 -21.08
C ARG A 13 5.81 -3.77 -22.19
N GLY A 14 5.76 -5.03 -22.64
CA GLY A 14 4.95 -5.47 -23.76
C GLY A 14 4.21 -6.78 -23.51
N ARG A 15 3.90 -7.47 -24.61
CA ARG A 15 3.20 -8.75 -24.60
C ARG A 15 3.94 -9.79 -25.43
N LEU A 16 4.02 -11.01 -24.92
CA LEU A 16 4.56 -12.16 -25.61
C LEU A 16 3.39 -13.02 -26.14
N PRO A 17 3.20 -13.13 -27.46
CA PRO A 17 2.19 -14.02 -28.01
C PRO A 17 2.66 -15.47 -27.91
N VAL A 18 1.83 -16.32 -27.30
CA VAL A 18 2.04 -17.77 -27.21
C VAL A 18 0.94 -18.45 -28.02
N ARG A 19 1.35 -19.35 -28.92
CA ARG A 19 0.44 -20.20 -29.71
C ARG A 19 0.55 -21.63 -29.20
N PHE A 20 -0.60 -22.24 -28.95
CA PHE A 20 -0.66 -23.64 -28.52
C PHE A 20 -1.02 -24.55 -29.70
N PRO A 21 -0.48 -25.78 -29.77
CA PRO A 21 -0.93 -26.77 -30.75
C PRO A 21 -2.42 -27.07 -30.60
N GLU A 22 -3.12 -27.34 -31.70
CA GLU A 22 -4.56 -27.72 -31.66
C GLU A 22 -4.84 -28.96 -30.81
N SER A 23 -3.86 -29.86 -30.67
CA SER A 23 -3.97 -31.06 -29.84
C SER A 23 -3.87 -30.79 -28.34
N ALA A 24 -3.54 -29.57 -27.92
CA ALA A 24 -3.44 -29.20 -26.52
C ALA A 24 -4.81 -28.83 -25.95
N ASP A 25 -5.20 -29.46 -24.85
CA ASP A 25 -6.34 -29.01 -24.06
C ASP A 25 -5.90 -27.82 -23.18
N VAL A 26 -6.43 -26.63 -23.48
CA VAL A 26 -5.98 -25.36 -22.88
C VAL A 26 -7.15 -24.66 -22.22
N GLU A 27 -7.06 -24.51 -20.90
CA GLU A 27 -7.95 -23.65 -20.12
C GLU A 27 -7.24 -22.34 -19.77
N VAL A 28 -7.84 -21.20 -20.13
CA VAL A 28 -7.29 -19.86 -19.84
C VAL A 28 -7.98 -19.27 -18.62
N ILE A 29 -7.29 -19.26 -17.48
CA ILE A 29 -7.77 -18.66 -16.24
C ILE A 29 -7.43 -17.17 -16.24
N ARG A 30 -8.44 -16.29 -16.09
CA ARG A 30 -8.27 -14.83 -16.01
C ARG A 30 -9.05 -14.23 -14.85
N LYS A 31 -8.63 -13.04 -14.43
CA LYS A 31 -9.42 -12.21 -13.51
C LYS A 31 -10.74 -11.85 -14.18
N ARG A 32 -11.80 -11.71 -13.40
CA ARG A 32 -13.02 -11.04 -13.87
C ARG A 32 -12.68 -9.57 -14.05
N THR A 33 -13.15 -8.96 -15.14
CA THR A 33 -13.00 -7.53 -15.36
C THR A 33 -13.77 -6.79 -14.28
N PRO A 34 -13.10 -6.02 -13.40
CA PRO A 34 -13.80 -5.20 -12.42
C PRO A 34 -14.52 -4.04 -13.14
N PRO A 35 -15.54 -3.44 -12.51
CA PRO A 35 -16.17 -2.25 -13.07
C PRO A 35 -15.15 -1.11 -13.14
N LYS A 36 -15.05 -0.44 -14.29
CA LYS A 36 -14.26 0.79 -14.42
C LYS A 36 -15.06 1.96 -13.84
N LEU A 37 -14.42 2.78 -13.02
CA LEU A 37 -15.02 4.02 -12.54
C LEU A 37 -15.11 5.03 -13.69
N THR A 38 -16.28 5.64 -13.87
CA THR A 38 -16.48 6.67 -14.90
C THR A 38 -15.81 7.99 -14.55
N ASP A 39 -15.68 8.29 -13.25
CA ASP A 39 -15.02 9.48 -12.73
C ASP A 39 -14.18 9.12 -11.49
N PRO A 40 -12.94 8.62 -11.70
CA PRO A 40 -12.04 8.27 -10.60
C PRO A 40 -11.73 9.43 -9.65
N ALA A 41 -11.64 10.66 -10.17
CA ALA A 41 -11.34 11.84 -9.38
C ALA A 41 -12.48 12.16 -8.41
N ARG A 42 -13.73 12.08 -8.89
CA ARG A 42 -14.91 12.21 -8.03
C ARG A 42 -15.00 11.08 -7.01
N ALA A 43 -14.74 9.83 -7.40
CA ALA A 43 -14.77 8.71 -6.46
C ALA A 43 -13.76 8.90 -5.31
N VAL A 44 -12.56 9.39 -5.60
CA VAL A 44 -11.58 9.77 -4.58
C VAL A 44 -12.07 10.92 -3.72
N ALA A 45 -12.61 12.00 -4.31
CA ALA A 45 -13.13 13.12 -3.55
C ALA A 45 -14.26 12.69 -2.60
N ASP A 46 -15.22 11.90 -3.09
CA ASP A 46 -16.34 11.38 -2.31
C ASP A 46 -15.85 10.49 -1.16
N CYS A 47 -14.84 9.64 -1.40
CA CYS A 47 -14.18 8.81 -0.37
C CYS A 47 -13.48 9.66 0.70
N LEU A 48 -12.74 10.70 0.30
CA LEU A 48 -12.05 11.59 1.26
C LEU A 48 -13.03 12.39 2.13
N ASP A 49 -14.21 12.71 1.60
CA ASP A 49 -15.22 13.51 2.29
C ASP A 49 -16.19 12.65 3.11
N ASN A 50 -16.47 11.42 2.67
CA ASN A 50 -17.41 10.47 3.29
C ASN A 50 -16.82 9.04 3.37
N PRO A 51 -15.75 8.81 4.15
CA PRO A 51 -15.10 7.51 4.22
C PRO A 51 -15.91 6.50 5.04
N GLU A 52 -15.57 5.22 4.89
CA GLU A 52 -16.15 4.14 5.68
C GLU A 52 -15.62 4.18 7.12
N ASP A 53 -16.52 4.04 8.10
CA ASP A 53 -16.21 3.87 9.53
C ASP A 53 -15.30 4.95 10.16
N CYS A 54 -15.20 6.14 9.57
CA CYS A 54 -14.47 7.28 10.16
C CYS A 54 -14.98 8.64 9.65
N PRO A 55 -14.60 9.76 10.31
CA PRO A 55 -14.87 11.10 9.80
C PRO A 55 -14.10 11.40 8.50
N GLY A 56 -14.62 12.32 7.69
CA GLY A 56 -13.93 12.80 6.49
C GLY A 56 -12.60 13.50 6.78
N LEU A 57 -11.69 13.51 5.80
CA LEU A 57 -10.31 13.98 5.97
C LEU A 57 -10.21 15.41 6.50
N THR A 58 -11.11 16.31 6.08
CA THR A 58 -11.15 17.69 6.57
C THR A 58 -11.40 17.75 8.08
N GLU A 59 -12.27 16.88 8.60
CA GLU A 59 -12.54 16.78 10.03
C GLU A 59 -11.38 16.14 10.78
N LEU A 60 -10.81 15.04 10.24
CA LEU A 60 -9.65 14.37 10.80
C LEU A 60 -8.43 15.28 10.96
N ALA A 61 -8.22 16.15 9.97
CA ALA A 61 -7.09 17.10 9.95
C ALA A 61 -7.28 18.30 10.89
N ARG A 62 -8.51 18.59 11.33
CA ARG A 62 -8.80 19.78 12.15
C ARG A 62 -8.06 19.71 13.48
N GLY A 63 -7.25 20.73 13.77
CA GLY A 63 -6.49 20.84 15.02
C GLY A 63 -5.24 19.96 15.10
N ARG A 64 -4.94 19.16 14.07
CA ARG A 64 -3.67 18.42 13.94
C ARG A 64 -2.57 19.38 13.46
N ARG A 65 -1.32 19.14 13.84
CA ARG A 65 -0.18 19.99 13.43
C ARG A 65 0.69 19.35 12.36
N SER A 66 0.66 18.03 12.23
CA SER A 66 1.46 17.28 11.26
C SER A 66 0.69 16.10 10.69
N ALA A 67 1.09 15.65 9.50
CA ALA A 67 0.54 14.46 8.87
C ALA A 67 1.62 13.61 8.21
N CYS A 68 1.45 12.29 8.27
CA CYS A 68 2.26 11.34 7.53
C CYS A 68 1.35 10.50 6.62
N ILE A 69 1.60 10.56 5.31
CA ILE A 69 0.92 9.76 4.29
C ILE A 69 1.88 8.69 3.81
N VAL A 70 1.60 7.42 4.11
CA VAL A 70 2.41 6.31 3.65
C VAL A 70 1.93 5.85 2.27
N VAL A 71 2.83 5.76 1.31
CA VAL A 71 2.56 5.24 -0.05
C VAL A 71 3.38 3.99 -0.31
N CYS A 72 2.89 3.10 -1.15
CA CYS A 72 3.69 1.94 -1.58
C CYS A 72 4.89 2.39 -2.43
N ASP A 73 5.93 1.56 -2.49
CA ASP A 73 7.08 1.79 -3.37
C ASP A 73 6.78 1.47 -4.85
N ILE A 74 7.79 1.61 -5.72
CA ILE A 74 7.69 1.42 -7.18
C ILE A 74 7.21 0.03 -7.59
N THR A 75 7.28 -0.97 -6.69
CA THR A 75 6.84 -2.33 -6.99
C THR A 75 5.32 -2.47 -7.03
N ARG A 76 4.58 -1.41 -6.66
CA ARG A 76 3.11 -1.38 -6.63
C ARG A 76 2.55 -0.28 -7.52
N PRO A 77 1.63 -0.61 -8.45
CA PRO A 77 1.00 0.37 -9.33
C PRO A 77 -0.16 1.11 -8.63
N VAL A 78 0.10 1.73 -7.47
CA VAL A 78 -0.92 2.54 -6.77
C VAL A 78 -1.12 3.85 -7.54
N PRO A 79 -2.36 4.26 -7.87
CA PRO A 79 -2.61 5.50 -8.60
C PRO A 79 -2.52 6.74 -7.69
N ASN A 80 -1.36 6.96 -7.08
CA ASN A 80 -1.11 8.00 -6.07
C ASN A 80 -1.48 9.41 -6.54
N HIS A 81 -1.26 9.70 -7.84
CA HIS A 81 -1.62 10.97 -8.48
C HIS A 81 -3.10 11.34 -8.36
N LEU A 82 -3.99 10.37 -8.16
CA LEU A 82 -5.43 10.64 -8.01
C LEU A 82 -5.79 11.21 -6.65
N PHE A 83 -5.02 10.89 -5.59
CA PHE A 83 -5.42 11.19 -4.21
C PHE A 83 -4.40 11.99 -3.40
N LEU A 84 -3.10 11.92 -3.69
CA LEU A 84 -2.09 12.60 -2.88
C LEU A 84 -2.31 14.11 -2.81
N ARG A 85 -2.44 14.77 -3.97
CA ARG A 85 -2.70 16.21 -4.01
C ARG A 85 -4.04 16.59 -3.37
N PRO A 86 -5.18 15.94 -3.71
CA PRO A 86 -6.44 16.19 -3.00
C PRO A 86 -6.39 16.01 -1.48
N MET A 87 -5.60 15.06 -0.98
CA MET A 87 -5.38 14.87 0.46
C MET A 87 -4.57 16.03 1.06
N VAL A 88 -3.46 16.42 0.42
CA VAL A 88 -2.60 17.52 0.87
C VAL A 88 -3.36 18.84 0.88
N GLU A 89 -4.13 19.14 -0.17
CA GLU A 89 -4.94 20.36 -0.27
C GLU A 89 -6.01 20.42 0.83
N ARG A 90 -6.71 19.30 1.14
CA ARG A 90 -7.68 19.24 2.24
C ARG A 90 -7.02 19.44 3.61
N MET A 91 -5.88 18.77 3.86
CA MET A 91 -5.16 18.90 5.13
C MET A 91 -4.61 20.31 5.35
N THR A 92 -4.10 20.95 4.30
CA THR A 92 -3.61 22.33 4.37
C THR A 92 -4.74 23.34 4.57
N ALA A 93 -5.88 23.15 3.88
CA ALA A 93 -7.09 23.95 4.12
C ALA A 93 -7.63 23.80 5.55
N SER A 94 -7.41 22.64 6.20
CA SER A 94 -7.74 22.40 7.61
C SER A 94 -6.71 22.92 8.62
N GLY A 95 -5.60 23.50 8.16
CA GLY A 95 -4.61 24.20 9.00
C GLY A 95 -3.28 23.49 9.22
N ILE A 96 -3.06 22.29 8.66
CA ILE A 96 -1.74 21.64 8.70
C ILE A 96 -0.81 22.37 7.73
N ARG A 97 0.33 22.89 8.17
CA ARG A 97 1.24 23.59 7.26
C ARG A 97 1.85 22.59 6.28
N LEU A 98 2.02 23.01 5.04
CA LEU A 98 2.50 22.13 3.97
C LEU A 98 3.82 21.42 4.32
N HIS A 99 4.76 22.11 4.98
CA HIS A 99 6.05 21.54 5.40
C HIS A 99 5.95 20.56 6.59
N ASP A 100 4.80 20.50 7.28
CA ASP A 100 4.51 19.53 8.34
C ASP A 100 3.79 18.27 7.80
N ILE A 101 3.56 18.19 6.49
CA ILE A 101 3.04 17.01 5.80
C ILE A 101 4.21 16.25 5.18
N THR A 102 4.32 14.96 5.49
CA THR A 102 5.33 14.07 4.91
C THR A 102 4.66 12.95 4.12
N VAL A 103 5.12 12.71 2.89
CA VAL A 103 4.84 11.47 2.16
C VAL A 103 5.99 10.49 2.43
N LEU A 104 5.67 9.34 3.02
CA LEU A 104 6.62 8.30 3.39
C LEU A 104 6.46 7.10 2.45
N ILE A 105 7.51 6.76 1.69
CA ILE A 105 7.51 5.62 0.78
C ILE A 105 7.83 4.34 1.56
N ALA A 106 6.91 3.38 1.51
CA ALA A 106 6.95 2.11 2.22
C ALA A 106 7.81 1.06 1.50
N ASN A 107 9.13 1.22 1.55
CA ASN A 107 10.09 0.32 0.89
C ASN A 107 10.19 -1.06 1.53
N GLY A 108 9.78 -1.24 2.80
CA GLY A 108 10.14 -2.41 3.58
C GLY A 108 11.66 -2.63 3.57
N LEU A 109 12.10 -3.78 3.04
CA LEU A 109 13.54 -4.10 2.89
C LEU A 109 14.13 -3.77 1.51
N HIS A 110 13.32 -3.24 0.58
CA HIS A 110 13.80 -2.82 -0.73
C HIS A 110 14.74 -1.60 -0.60
N ARG A 111 15.53 -1.35 -1.66
CA ARG A 111 16.33 -0.12 -1.74
C ARG A 111 15.42 1.09 -1.87
N ALA A 112 15.91 2.26 -1.48
CA ALA A 112 15.27 3.53 -1.85
C ALA A 112 15.24 3.67 -3.39
N GLY A 113 14.16 4.30 -3.88
CA GLY A 113 14.06 4.71 -5.27
C GLY A 113 14.99 5.89 -5.58
N ASP A 114 15.43 6.01 -6.83
CA ASP A 114 16.05 7.24 -7.32
C ASP A 114 15.00 8.35 -7.58
N ASP A 115 15.43 9.55 -7.94
CA ASP A 115 14.52 10.69 -8.14
C ASP A 115 13.47 10.43 -9.23
N ALA A 116 13.81 9.67 -10.27
CA ALA A 116 12.88 9.33 -11.35
C ALA A 116 11.84 8.30 -10.88
N GLU A 117 12.26 7.29 -10.12
CA GLU A 117 11.38 6.31 -9.49
C GLU A 117 10.48 6.97 -8.44
N VAL A 118 11.00 7.92 -7.66
CA VAL A 118 10.19 8.69 -6.69
C VAL A 118 9.15 9.54 -7.44
N ALA A 119 9.53 10.22 -8.52
CA ALA A 119 8.57 10.97 -9.33
C ALA A 119 7.50 10.05 -9.94
N GLU A 120 7.85 8.85 -10.40
CA GLU A 120 6.91 7.85 -10.90
C GLU A 120 5.97 7.33 -9.79
N ILE A 121 6.49 7.03 -8.59
CA ILE A 121 5.68 6.62 -7.44
C ILE A 121 4.66 7.69 -7.10
N ILE A 122 5.09 8.95 -6.96
CA ILE A 122 4.20 10.04 -6.56
C ILE A 122 3.20 10.38 -7.67
N GLY A 123 3.64 10.41 -8.93
CA GLY A 123 2.81 10.61 -10.11
C GLY A 123 2.19 12.01 -10.25
N ASP A 124 2.53 12.94 -9.35
CA ASP A 124 2.08 14.33 -9.37
C ASP A 124 3.28 15.27 -9.15
N PRO A 125 3.73 16.03 -10.18
CA PRO A 125 4.85 16.96 -10.08
C PRO A 125 4.68 18.00 -8.97
N TRP A 126 3.46 18.48 -8.74
CA TRP A 126 3.21 19.47 -7.70
C TRP A 126 3.51 18.88 -6.32
N VAL A 127 3.14 17.62 -6.07
CA VAL A 127 3.45 16.94 -4.80
C VAL A 127 4.95 16.74 -4.63
N VAL A 128 5.65 16.31 -5.69
CA VAL A 128 7.12 16.13 -5.68
C VAL A 128 7.85 17.44 -5.35
N GLU A 129 7.39 18.56 -5.91
CA GLU A 129 8.03 19.87 -5.74
C GLU A 129 7.71 20.54 -4.39
N ASN A 130 6.53 20.28 -3.83
CA ASN A 130 5.98 21.09 -2.74
C ASN A 130 5.84 20.34 -1.41
N VAL A 131 5.86 19.01 -1.42
CA VAL A 131 5.67 18.18 -0.22
C VAL A 131 6.95 17.41 0.10
N ARG A 132 7.23 17.26 1.40
CA ARG A 132 8.38 16.46 1.83
C ARG A 132 8.15 14.99 1.53
N VAL A 133 8.89 14.42 0.57
CA VAL A 133 8.90 12.99 0.27
C VAL A 133 10.12 12.32 0.90
N VAL A 134 9.92 11.20 1.60
CA VAL A 134 11.00 10.46 2.27
C VAL A 134 10.84 8.97 2.00
N SER A 135 11.95 8.30 1.68
CA SER A 135 12.02 6.83 1.65
C SER A 135 12.19 6.25 3.05
N HIS A 136 11.38 5.26 3.42
CA HIS A 136 11.60 4.47 4.63
C HIS A 136 12.91 3.67 4.52
N ASP A 137 13.65 3.57 5.62
CA ASP A 137 14.82 2.72 5.76
C ASP A 137 14.64 1.79 6.97
N ALA A 138 14.33 0.52 6.70
CA ALA A 138 14.14 -0.50 7.73
C ALA A 138 15.43 -0.84 8.51
N ARG A 139 16.60 -0.42 8.01
CA ARG A 139 17.91 -0.73 8.60
C ARG A 139 18.51 0.42 9.39
N ASP A 140 17.90 1.61 9.35
CA ASP A 140 18.32 2.76 10.16
C ASP A 140 17.56 2.78 11.50
N PRO A 141 18.18 2.38 12.63
CA PRO A 141 17.50 2.37 13.92
C PRO A 141 17.11 3.78 14.39
N ALA A 142 17.81 4.81 13.93
CA ALA A 142 17.49 6.19 14.29
C ALA A 142 16.19 6.66 13.61
N SER A 143 15.74 5.98 12.55
CA SER A 143 14.46 6.27 11.88
C SER A 143 13.27 5.50 12.46
N LEU A 144 13.51 4.60 13.43
CA LEU A 144 12.52 3.67 13.96
C LEU A 144 12.12 4.02 15.40
N VAL A 145 10.91 3.61 15.78
CA VAL A 145 10.41 3.57 17.15
C VAL A 145 10.23 2.10 17.53
N ASP A 146 10.80 1.69 18.66
CA ASP A 146 10.57 0.38 19.26
C ASP A 146 9.22 0.39 19.98
N LEU A 147 8.32 -0.51 19.55
CA LEU A 147 7.00 -0.73 20.13
C LEU A 147 6.95 -2.01 20.96
N GLY A 148 8.10 -2.61 21.26
CA GLY A 148 8.24 -3.81 22.06
C GLY A 148 8.11 -5.09 21.24
N ARG A 149 7.26 -6.01 21.69
CA ARG A 149 7.04 -7.32 21.06
C ARG A 149 5.56 -7.60 20.92
N THR A 150 5.20 -8.43 19.94
CA THR A 150 3.85 -9.00 19.88
C THR A 150 3.53 -9.80 21.14
N ALA A 151 2.25 -10.06 21.41
CA ALA A 151 1.75 -10.71 22.62
C ALA A 151 2.25 -12.14 22.76
N SER A 152 2.51 -12.83 21.65
CA SER A 152 3.17 -14.14 21.67
C SER A 152 4.64 -14.08 22.11
N GLY A 153 5.21 -12.88 22.17
CA GLY A 153 6.59 -12.61 22.50
C GLY A 153 7.57 -12.89 21.38
N ASP A 154 7.14 -13.35 20.20
CA ASP A 154 8.06 -13.88 19.18
C ASP A 154 8.52 -12.86 18.14
N CYS A 155 7.77 -11.76 17.97
CA CYS A 155 8.05 -10.75 16.95
C CYS A 155 8.47 -9.44 17.62
N PRO A 156 9.73 -8.98 17.46
CA PRO A 156 10.09 -7.61 17.81
C PRO A 156 9.35 -6.65 16.88
N VAL A 157 8.83 -5.56 17.43
CA VAL A 157 8.03 -4.59 16.69
C VAL A 157 8.74 -3.26 16.68
N SER A 158 9.22 -2.87 15.51
CA SER A 158 9.73 -1.52 15.26
C SER A 158 9.10 -0.95 13.99
N VAL A 159 8.75 0.33 14.03
CA VAL A 159 8.02 1.02 12.95
C VAL A 159 8.61 2.41 12.74
N SER A 160 8.49 2.94 11.52
CA SER A 160 8.96 4.29 11.18
C SER A 160 8.48 5.34 12.19
N ARG A 161 9.44 6.08 12.74
CA ARG A 161 9.20 7.21 13.63
C ARG A 161 8.30 8.26 13.01
N ARG A 162 8.46 8.51 11.71
CA ARG A 162 7.67 9.50 10.96
C ARG A 162 6.19 9.16 10.93
N LEU A 163 5.84 7.88 10.87
CA LEU A 163 4.46 7.44 10.97
C LEU A 163 3.97 7.55 12.42
N VAL A 164 4.72 7.00 13.38
CA VAL A 164 4.29 6.92 14.79
C VAL A 164 4.13 8.30 15.42
N GLU A 165 5.00 9.26 15.13
CA GLU A 165 5.00 10.59 15.76
C GLU A 165 4.10 11.63 15.07
N ALA A 166 3.52 11.32 13.90
CA ALA A 166 2.61 12.25 13.23
C ALA A 166 1.27 12.37 13.97
N ASP A 167 0.70 13.58 14.01
CA ASP A 167 -0.61 13.82 14.63
C ASP A 167 -1.73 13.16 13.81
N LEU A 168 -1.63 13.17 12.47
CA LEU A 168 -2.51 12.46 11.54
C LEU A 168 -1.72 11.40 10.75
N ARG A 169 -2.16 10.15 10.81
CA ARG A 169 -1.46 8.99 10.23
C ARG A 169 -2.35 8.35 9.17
N ILE A 170 -1.90 8.35 7.92
CA ILE A 170 -2.65 7.78 6.81
C ILE A 170 -1.77 6.78 6.07
N VAL A 171 -2.32 5.61 5.73
CA VAL A 171 -1.66 4.65 4.86
C VAL A 171 -2.44 4.50 3.58
N THR A 172 -1.75 4.42 2.46
CA THR A 172 -2.36 4.30 1.14
C THR A 172 -1.77 3.12 0.40
N GLY A 173 -2.59 2.40 -0.36
CA GLY A 173 -2.09 1.25 -1.08
C GLY A 173 -3.09 0.56 -1.98
N LEU A 174 -2.60 -0.50 -2.63
CA LEU A 174 -3.39 -1.38 -3.47
C LEU A 174 -3.86 -2.59 -2.65
N VAL A 175 -5.11 -3.00 -2.83
CA VAL A 175 -5.68 -4.26 -2.32
C VAL A 175 -5.74 -5.28 -3.46
N GLU A 176 -4.95 -6.34 -3.31
CA GLU A 176 -4.86 -7.47 -4.22
C GLU A 176 -4.52 -8.75 -3.44
N PRO A 177 -4.78 -9.95 -4.00
CA PRO A 177 -4.36 -11.19 -3.36
C PRO A 177 -2.85 -11.20 -3.10
N HIS A 178 -2.45 -11.62 -1.90
CA HIS A 178 -1.06 -11.73 -1.51
C HIS A 178 -0.74 -13.14 -1.03
N PHE A 179 0.23 -13.79 -1.68
CA PHE A 179 0.58 -15.20 -1.53
C PHE A 179 0.74 -15.72 -0.09
N MET A 180 1.14 -14.89 0.88
CA MET A 180 1.22 -15.30 2.29
C MET A 180 0.33 -14.50 3.26
N ALA A 181 -0.13 -13.31 2.85
CA ALA A 181 -0.78 -12.36 3.76
C ALA A 181 -2.30 -12.32 3.60
N GLY A 182 -2.86 -13.24 2.80
CA GLY A 182 -4.22 -13.16 2.29
C GLY A 182 -4.34 -12.07 1.20
N TRP A 183 -4.30 -10.82 1.64
CA TRP A 183 -4.48 -9.63 0.80
C TRP A 183 -3.38 -8.59 1.04
N SER A 184 -3.15 -7.65 0.14
CA SER A 184 -2.35 -6.44 0.40
C SER A 184 -3.22 -5.33 1.01
N GLY A 185 -2.74 -4.08 1.02
CA GLY A 185 -3.46 -2.93 1.57
C GLY A 185 -3.49 -2.85 3.10
N GLY A 186 -3.98 -1.71 3.61
CA GLY A 186 -4.12 -1.42 5.04
C GLY A 186 -2.88 -1.80 5.87
N ARG A 187 -3.06 -2.72 6.82
CA ARG A 187 -2.01 -3.21 7.72
C ARG A 187 -0.69 -3.63 7.05
N LYS A 188 -0.73 -4.09 5.80
CA LYS A 188 0.48 -4.53 5.09
C LYS A 188 1.38 -3.34 4.68
N VAL A 189 0.78 -2.17 4.44
CA VAL A 189 1.52 -0.93 4.14
C VAL A 189 2.28 -0.46 5.39
N VAL A 190 1.73 -0.72 6.59
CA VAL A 190 2.43 -0.48 7.86
C VAL A 190 3.56 -1.49 8.05
N ALA A 191 3.23 -2.78 8.07
CA ALA A 191 4.19 -3.85 8.32
C ALA A 191 3.97 -4.95 7.28
N PRO A 192 4.93 -5.20 6.36
CA PRO A 192 6.34 -4.80 6.44
C PRO A 192 6.67 -3.39 5.92
N GLY A 193 5.74 -2.68 5.29
CA GLY A 193 6.09 -1.52 4.44
C GLY A 193 6.92 -0.41 5.09
N VAL A 194 6.66 -0.08 6.36
CA VAL A 194 7.44 0.88 7.17
C VAL A 194 7.91 0.30 8.50
N ALA A 195 8.05 -1.03 8.57
CA ALA A 195 8.59 -1.72 9.74
C ALA A 195 10.13 -1.79 9.70
N GLY A 196 10.76 -2.06 10.84
CA GLY A 196 12.21 -2.31 10.91
C GLY A 196 12.60 -3.71 10.43
N GLU A 197 13.88 -3.89 10.11
CA GLU A 197 14.41 -5.10 9.47
C GLU A 197 14.09 -6.38 10.26
N ASP A 198 14.27 -6.37 11.58
CA ASP A 198 14.03 -7.54 12.43
C ASP A 198 12.55 -7.96 12.41
N THR A 199 11.63 -6.99 12.51
CA THR A 199 10.19 -7.22 12.41
C THR A 199 9.84 -7.85 11.06
N ILE A 200 10.40 -7.33 9.96
CA ILE A 200 10.16 -7.84 8.62
C ILE A 200 10.72 -9.26 8.45
N ARG A 201 11.93 -9.52 8.95
CA ARG A 201 12.56 -10.85 8.87
C ARG A 201 11.77 -11.89 9.65
N THR A 202 11.18 -11.54 10.80
CA THR A 202 10.31 -12.45 11.55
C THR A 202 9.11 -12.91 10.71
N PHE A 203 8.46 -12.01 9.97
CA PHE A 203 7.34 -12.38 9.09
C PHE A 203 7.72 -13.33 7.96
N HIS A 204 8.99 -13.32 7.55
CA HIS A 204 9.51 -14.18 6.48
C HIS A 204 10.30 -15.37 7.03
N SER A 205 10.09 -15.72 8.30
CA SER A 205 10.61 -16.95 8.88
C SER A 205 9.77 -18.16 8.47
N SER A 206 10.36 -19.36 8.54
CA SER A 206 9.67 -20.63 8.25
C SER A 206 8.37 -20.78 9.04
N ARG A 207 8.36 -20.35 10.32
CA ARG A 207 7.17 -20.37 11.17
C ARG A 207 5.96 -19.68 10.54
N PHE A 208 6.15 -18.51 9.93
CA PHE A 208 5.05 -17.80 9.28
C PHE A 208 4.79 -18.36 7.88
N MET A 209 5.85 -18.60 7.09
CA MET A 209 5.71 -18.99 5.68
C MET A 209 5.19 -20.42 5.48
N GLU A 210 5.46 -21.35 6.40
CA GLU A 210 4.99 -22.74 6.34
C GLU A 210 3.62 -22.93 6.98
N HIS A 211 3.06 -21.90 7.61
CA HIS A 211 1.77 -22.02 8.27
C HIS A 211 0.66 -22.27 7.23
N PRO A 212 -0.21 -23.27 7.40
CA PRO A 212 -1.19 -23.65 6.38
C PRO A 212 -2.22 -22.56 6.06
N LEU A 213 -2.41 -21.60 6.98
CA LEU A 213 -3.29 -20.43 6.78
C LEU A 213 -2.57 -19.17 6.28
N ALA A 214 -1.24 -19.18 6.16
CA ALA A 214 -0.46 -18.08 5.59
C ALA A 214 -0.41 -18.19 4.06
N VAL A 215 -1.58 -18.08 3.43
CA VAL A 215 -1.78 -18.27 1.99
C VAL A 215 -2.58 -17.11 1.38
N GLN A 216 -2.65 -17.05 0.05
CA GLN A 216 -3.46 -16.07 -0.67
C GLN A 216 -4.94 -16.13 -0.28
N CYS A 217 -5.59 -14.97 -0.27
CA CYS A 217 -7.00 -14.76 0.03
C CYS A 217 -7.49 -15.19 1.42
N THR A 218 -6.62 -15.69 2.31
CA THR A 218 -6.97 -16.11 3.68
C THR A 218 -6.55 -15.06 4.71
N LEU A 219 -7.54 -14.49 5.42
CA LEU A 219 -7.32 -13.59 6.56
C LEU A 219 -7.63 -14.28 7.90
N GLU A 220 -8.74 -15.01 7.96
CA GLU A 220 -9.16 -15.70 9.18
C GLU A 220 -8.12 -16.75 9.60
N GLY A 221 -7.63 -16.62 10.84
CA GLY A 221 -6.58 -17.48 11.39
C GLY A 221 -5.19 -17.33 10.73
N ASN A 222 -5.00 -16.43 9.75
CA ASN A 222 -3.70 -16.21 9.14
C ASN A 222 -2.75 -15.54 10.16
N PRO A 223 -1.68 -16.21 10.61
CA PRO A 223 -0.83 -15.70 11.70
C PRO A 223 -0.11 -14.40 11.30
N LEU A 224 0.27 -14.25 10.03
CA LEU A 224 0.89 -13.02 9.54
C LEU A 224 -0.09 -11.86 9.60
N HIS A 225 -1.33 -12.06 9.14
CA HIS A 225 -2.37 -11.04 9.22
C HIS A 225 -2.64 -10.61 10.66
N LEU A 226 -2.75 -11.57 11.59
CA LEU A 226 -3.00 -11.30 13.00
C LEU A 226 -1.84 -10.51 13.64
N ALA A 227 -0.59 -10.88 13.36
CA ALA A 227 0.58 -10.13 13.84
C ALA A 227 0.62 -8.70 13.28
N GLN A 228 0.29 -8.51 12.00
CA GLN A 228 0.21 -7.17 11.41
C GLN A 228 -0.91 -6.32 12.04
N LEU A 229 -2.08 -6.91 12.31
CA LEU A 229 -3.16 -6.21 13.00
C LEU A 229 -2.75 -5.79 14.41
N GLU A 230 -2.00 -6.63 15.12
CA GLU A 230 -1.48 -6.30 16.43
C GLU A 230 -0.55 -5.08 16.40
N ILE A 231 0.36 -5.02 15.42
CA ILE A 231 1.24 -3.85 15.22
C ILE A 231 0.43 -2.59 14.94
N VAL A 232 -0.56 -2.66 14.04
CA VAL A 232 -1.42 -1.50 13.75
C VAL A 232 -2.14 -1.03 15.01
N ARG A 233 -2.68 -1.94 15.82
CA ARG A 233 -3.32 -1.60 17.11
C ARG A 233 -2.34 -0.95 18.10
N GLY A 234 -1.09 -1.38 18.10
CA GLY A 234 -0.03 -0.80 18.93
C GLY A 234 0.36 0.64 18.55
N ILE A 235 0.18 1.03 17.28
CA ILE A 235 0.40 2.41 16.81
C ILE A 235 -0.75 3.34 17.24
N GLY A 236 -1.97 2.80 17.34
CA GLY A 236 -3.17 3.54 17.71
C GLY A 236 -3.95 4.03 16.50
N GLU A 237 -4.43 5.28 16.56
CA GLU A 237 -5.28 5.87 15.51
C GLU A 237 -4.52 6.00 14.18
N LEU A 238 -5.03 5.33 13.15
CA LEU A 238 -4.48 5.24 11.80
C LEU A 238 -5.61 5.08 10.79
N TYR A 239 -5.59 5.89 9.74
CA TYR A 239 -6.58 5.86 8.66
C TYR A 239 -5.97 5.24 7.41
N ALA A 240 -6.81 4.69 6.53
CA ALA A 240 -6.36 4.10 5.28
C ALA A 240 -7.15 4.65 4.10
N LEU A 241 -6.49 4.80 2.96
CA LEU A 241 -7.13 4.91 1.65
C LEU A 241 -6.65 3.73 0.82
N ASN A 242 -7.53 2.79 0.53
CA ASN A 242 -7.19 1.62 -0.27
C ASN A 242 -7.75 1.75 -1.68
N THR A 243 -7.00 1.26 -2.65
CA THR A 243 -7.38 1.25 -4.05
C THR A 243 -7.46 -0.19 -4.56
N VAL A 244 -8.33 -0.42 -5.54
CA VAL A 244 -8.32 -1.59 -6.40
C VAL A 244 -8.23 -1.11 -7.83
N ILE A 245 -7.39 -1.74 -8.63
CA ILE A 245 -7.19 -1.39 -10.05
C ILE A 245 -7.51 -2.58 -10.95
N ASP A 246 -7.81 -2.29 -12.21
CA ASP A 246 -7.98 -3.31 -13.24
C ASP A 246 -6.64 -3.74 -13.89
N GLU A 247 -6.72 -4.55 -14.95
CA GLU A 247 -5.54 -5.03 -15.67
C GLU A 247 -4.80 -3.92 -16.44
N ASP A 248 -5.48 -2.82 -16.75
CA ASP A 248 -4.93 -1.62 -17.40
C ASP A 248 -4.36 -0.62 -16.37
N ARG A 249 -4.46 -0.95 -15.08
CA ARG A 249 -4.10 -0.10 -13.92
C ARG A 249 -5.04 1.10 -13.71
N ASP A 250 -6.25 1.05 -14.26
CA ASP A 250 -7.29 2.04 -14.00
C ASP A 250 -7.94 1.79 -12.63
N LEU A 251 -8.24 2.86 -11.90
CA LEU A 251 -8.93 2.78 -10.61
C LEU A 251 -10.33 2.16 -10.79
N SER A 252 -10.56 1.04 -10.12
CA SER A 252 -11.83 0.32 -10.12
C SER A 252 -12.63 0.53 -8.82
N PHE A 253 -11.94 0.75 -7.71
CA PHE A 253 -12.56 0.99 -6.40
C PHE A 253 -11.61 1.77 -5.49
N VAL A 254 -12.17 2.59 -4.60
CA VAL A 254 -11.45 3.30 -3.54
C VAL A 254 -12.32 3.37 -2.28
N ASN A 255 -11.72 3.16 -1.10
CA ASN A 255 -12.34 3.40 0.21
C ASN A 255 -11.35 3.95 1.23
#